data_AF-A0A7W6TAH9-F1
#
_entry.id   AF-A0A7W6TAH9-F1
#
_cell.length_a   1.000
_cell.length_b   1.000
_cell.length_c   1.000
_cell.angle_alpha   90.00
_cell.angle_beta   90.00
_cell.angle_gamma   90.00
#
_symmetry.space_group_name_H-M   'P 1'
#
loop_
_entity.id
_entity.type
_entity.pdbx_description
1 polymer ?
#
loop_
_entity_poly.entity_id
_entity_poly.type
_entity_poly.pdbx_seq_one_letter_code
_entity_poly.pdbx_strand_id
1 'polypeptide(L)' 'MFATVRHRTVRTKGSLSPTTARLMVFKLVIAAAKTWRRLKGTNQLPQLIAGVRFNDGIEVIQMPANHAA' A
#
# COMPACT_ATOMS: atom_id res chain seq x y z
N MET A 1 29.87 -31.83 22.66
CA MET A 1 30.00 -32.07 21.22
C MET A 1 28.83 -31.37 20.53
N PHE A 2 29.07 -30.39 19.66
CA PHE A 2 28.00 -29.73 18.91
C PHE A 2 28.06 -30.18 17.44
N ALA A 3 26.92 -30.54 16.87
CA ALA A 3 26.79 -30.91 15.46
C ALA A 3 26.56 -29.67 14.59
N THR A 4 27.19 -29.62 13.42
CA THR A 4 26.96 -28.55 12.43
C THR A 4 25.62 -28.79 11.74
N VAL A 5 24.64 -27.94 12.03
CA VAL A 5 23.34 -27.99 11.36
C VAL A 5 23.47 -27.35 9.97
N ARG A 6 23.31 -28.16 8.93
CA ARG A 6 23.30 -27.70 7.54
C ARG A 6 21.92 -27.12 7.20
N HIS A 7 21.83 -25.79 7.07
CA HIS A 7 20.60 -25.15 6.63
C HIS A 7 20.32 -25.52 5.17
N ARG A 8 19.31 -26.37 4.93
CA ARG A 8 18.88 -26.76 3.57
C ARG A 8 17.72 -25.87 3.12
N THR A 9 18.01 -24.80 2.40
CA THR A 9 17.01 -24.17 1.54
C THR A 9 16.87 -25.00 0.28
N VAL A 10 15.86 -25.87 0.24
CA VAL A 10 15.50 -26.57 -0.99
C VAL A 10 14.95 -25.51 -1.96
N ARG A 11 15.67 -25.25 -3.06
CA ARG A 11 15.12 -24.46 -4.17
C ARG A 11 13.85 -25.16 -4.63
N THR A 12 12.70 -24.51 -4.50
CA THR A 12 11.44 -24.99 -5.05
C THR A 12 11.62 -25.14 -6.57
N LYS A 13 11.48 -26.36 -7.09
CA LYS A 13 11.59 -26.63 -8.53
C LYS A 13 10.58 -25.75 -9.28
N GLY A 14 11.04 -25.04 -10.30
CA GLY A 14 10.19 -24.14 -11.10
C GLY A 14 9.98 -22.74 -10.50
N SER A 15 10.71 -22.34 -9.45
CA SER A 15 10.66 -20.95 -8.97
C SER A 15 11.16 -19.98 -10.04
N LEU A 16 10.37 -18.92 -10.26
CA LEU A 16 10.75 -17.80 -11.09
C LEU A 16 12.02 -17.13 -10.54
N SER A 17 12.83 -16.56 -11.42
CA SER A 17 13.89 -15.66 -10.98
C SER A 17 13.27 -14.46 -10.23
N PRO A 18 13.98 -13.83 -9.26
CA PRO A 18 13.46 -12.65 -8.57
C PRO A 18 13.03 -11.53 -9.51
N THR A 19 13.76 -11.35 -10.62
CA THR A 19 13.43 -10.36 -11.66
C THR A 19 12.14 -10.72 -12.38
N THR A 20 11.99 -11.97 -12.82
CA THR A 20 10.77 -12.44 -13.48
C THR A 20 9.56 -12.38 -12.54
N ALA A 21 9.74 -12.76 -11.27
CA ALA A 21 8.70 -12.67 -10.25
C ALA A 21 8.21 -11.23 -10.04
N ARG A 22 9.13 -10.26 -9.91
CA ARG A 22 8.77 -8.83 -9.81
C ARG A 22 7.98 -8.34 -11.02
N LEU A 23 8.42 -8.69 -12.23
CA LEU A 23 7.70 -8.33 -13.46
C LEU A 23 6.31 -8.98 -13.53
N MET A 24 6.18 -10.23 -13.08
CA MET A 24 4.91 -10.93 -13.04
C MET A 24 3.94 -10.29 -12.03
N VAL A 25 4.41 -9.94 -10.83
CA VAL A 25 3.62 -9.20 -9.84
C VAL A 25 3.16 -7.85 -10.40
N PHE A 26 4.06 -7.09 -11.03
CA PHE A 26 3.69 -5.82 -11.64
C PHE A 26 2.59 -5.97 -12.71
N LYS A 27 2.73 -6.95 -13.61
CA LYS A 27 1.71 -7.23 -14.63
C LYS A 27 0.38 -7.69 -14.02
N LEU A 28 0.41 -8.52 -12.98
CA LEU A 28 -0.79 -8.96 -12.26
C LEU A 28 -1.53 -7.78 -11.62
N VAL A 29 -0.81 -6.87 -10.96
CA VAL A 29 -1.39 -5.66 -10.37
C VAL A 29 -2.01 -4.76 -11.45
N ILE A 30 -1.33 -4.57 -12.59
CA ILE A 30 -1.90 -3.81 -13.72
C ILE A 30 -3.18 -4.47 -14.27
N ALA A 31 -3.18 -5.80 -14.42
CA ALA A 31 -4.35 -6.53 -14.88
C ALA A 31 -5.52 -6.38 -13.90
N ALA A 32 -5.26 -6.50 -12.60
CA ALA A 32 -6.26 -6.31 -11.55
C ALA A 32 -6.79 -4.87 -11.51
N ALA A 33 -5.91 -3.86 -11.68
CA ALA A 33 -6.27 -2.45 -11.65
C ALA A 33 -7.34 -2.04 -12.68
N LYS A 34 -7.49 -2.80 -13.77
CA LYS A 34 -8.57 -2.60 -14.75
C LYS A 34 -9.97 -2.81 -14.16
N THR A 35 -10.08 -3.60 -13.09
CA THR A 35 -11.35 -3.90 -12.42
C THR A 35 -11.69 -2.92 -11.30
N TRP A 36 -10.75 -2.06 -10.91
CA TRP A 36 -10.93 -1.16 -9.77
C TRP A 36 -11.79 0.04 -10.14
N ARG A 37 -12.66 0.44 -9.22
CA ARG A 37 -13.48 1.65 -9.38
C ARG A 37 -12.59 2.89 -9.29
N ARG A 38 -12.70 3.79 -10.27
CA ARG A 38 -12.06 5.11 -10.21
C ARG A 38 -12.58 5.89 -9.01
N LEU A 39 -11.67 6.51 -8.26
CA LEU A 39 -12.01 7.40 -7.16
C LEU A 39 -12.66 8.66 -7.71
N LYS A 40 -13.81 9.03 -7.17
CA LYS A 40 -14.45 10.32 -7.41
C LYS A 40 -13.76 11.38 -6.54
N GLY A 41 -13.68 12.63 -7.01
CA GLY A 41 -13.10 13.71 -6.22
C GLY A 41 -11.58 13.66 -6.12
N THR A 42 -10.89 13.47 -7.25
CA THR A 42 -9.42 13.42 -7.34
C THR A 42 -8.71 14.63 -6.73
N ASN A 43 -9.38 15.78 -6.65
CA ASN A 43 -8.84 17.01 -6.07
C ASN A 43 -8.56 16.88 -4.57
N GLN A 44 -9.23 15.96 -3.88
CA GLN A 44 -9.04 15.71 -2.44
C GLN A 44 -7.96 14.64 -2.16
N LEU A 45 -7.45 13.95 -3.19
CA LEU A 45 -6.42 12.93 -3.02
C LEU A 45 -5.13 13.46 -2.40
N PRO A 46 -4.61 14.65 -2.76
CA PRO A 46 -3.42 15.20 -2.11
C PRO A 46 -3.62 15.40 -0.61
N GLN A 47 -4.81 15.84 -0.19
CA GLN A 47 -5.14 16.04 1.23
C GLN A 47 -5.23 14.72 1.99
N LEU A 48 -5.84 13.70 1.39
CA LEU A 48 -5.88 12.34 1.95
C LEU A 48 -4.46 11.75 2.10
N ILE A 49 -3.58 11.95 1.10
CA ILE A 49 -2.18 11.50 1.17
C ILE A 49 -1.41 12.25 2.26
N ALA A 50 -1.71 13.53 2.47
CA ALA A 50 -1.14 14.35 3.54
C ALA A 50 -1.69 13.99 4.95
N GLY A 51 -2.67 13.08 5.04
CA GLY A 51 -3.26 12.65 6.30
C GLY A 51 -4.31 13.59 6.88
N VAL A 52 -4.86 14.49 6.07
CA VAL A 52 -5.98 15.37 6.46
C VAL A 52 -7.20 14.51 6.83
N ARG A 53 -7.84 14.85 7.96
CA ARG A 53 -9.03 14.12 8.43
C ARG A 53 -10.28 14.65 7.76
N PHE A 54 -11.09 13.74 7.24
CA PHE A 54 -12.41 14.02 6.71
C PHE A 54 -13.46 13.38 7.63
N ASN A 55 -14.54 14.09 7.89
CA ASN A 55 -15.75 13.54 8.51
C ASN A 55 -16.89 13.63 7.48
N ASP A 56 -17.49 12.49 7.12
CA ASP A 56 -18.53 12.38 6.08
C ASP A 56 -18.20 13.06 4.73
N GLY A 57 -16.91 13.13 4.39
CA GLY A 57 -16.41 13.75 3.16
C GLY A 57 -16.13 15.25 3.25
N ILE A 58 -16.26 15.86 4.44
CA ILE A 58 -15.92 17.25 4.71
C ILE A 58 -14.62 17.31 5.51
N GLU A 59 -13.67 18.14 5.08
CA GLU A 59 -12.41 18.36 5.80
C GLU A 59 -12.69 18.93 7.20
N VAL A 60 -12.11 18.29 8.22
CA VAL A 60 -12.24 18.76 9.61
C VAL A 60 -11.20 19.84 9.87
N ILE A 61 -11.62 21.10 9.71
CA ILE A 61 -10.84 22.26 10.12
C ILE A 61 -10.93 22.38 11.64
N GLN A 62 -9.83 22.08 12.35
CA GLN A 62 -9.75 22.34 13.79
C GLN A 62 -9.71 23.86 14.00
N MET A 63 -10.85 24.46 14.33
CA MET A 63 -10.89 25.84 14.78
C MET A 63 -10.30 25.88 16.20
N PRO A 64 -9.26 26.68 16.48
CA PRO A 64 -8.79 26.85 17.86
C PRO A 64 -9.94 27.44 18.69
N ALA A 65 -10.16 26.87 19.88
CA ALA A 65 -11.19 27.36 20.78
C ALA A 65 -10.83 28.77 21.25
N ASN A 66 -11.50 29.78 20.69
CA ASN A 66 -11.48 31.14 21.20
C ASN A 66 -12.16 31.13 22.57
N HIS A 67 -11.37 30.92 23.63
CA HIS A 67 -11.80 31.22 24.98
C HIS A 67 -11.81 32.74 25.11
N ALA A 68 -12.94 33.37 24.80
CA ALA A 68 -13.21 34.72 25.24
C ALA A 68 -13.38 34.67 26.76
N ALA A 69 -12.41 35.22 27.48
CA ALA A 69 -12.48 35.46 28.92
C ALA A 69 -13.31 36.70 29.23
#